data_AF-A0A5C6YH72-F1
#
_entry.id   AF-A0A5C6YH72-F1
#
_cell.length_a   1.000
_cell.length_b   1.000
_cell.length_c   1.000
_cell.angle_alpha   90.00
_cell.angle_beta   90.00
_cell.angle_gamma   90.00
#
_symmetry.space_group_name_H-M   'P 1'
#
loop_
_entity.id
_entity.type
_entity.pdbx_description
1 polymer ?
#
loop_
_entity_poly.entity_id
_entity_poly.type
_entity_poly.pdbx_seq_one_letter_code
_entity_poly.pdbx_strand_id
1 'polypeptide(L)'
;MNISDTSELLNSLLSETDKKSEKKIYNCFIRTLSSLKNRDLTKNQSHLIQEKLSSLDLKATTENRKKFYKQKLSEFKAFLKNKFSFTSEGYYTRMGMVYGMIFGAGIGLSIGTAINPPLGISIGLSIGAGVGMVLGMIYGARKDAEAKRQGRVI
;
A
#
# COMPACT_ATOMS: atom_id res chain seq x y z
N MET A 1 23.09 0.65 -1.16
CA MET A 1 22.57 1.63 -0.17
C MET A 1 21.91 0.86 0.96
N ASN A 2 22.21 1.24 2.20
CA ASN A 2 21.51 0.72 3.39
C ASN A 2 20.33 1.64 3.79
N ILE A 3 19.55 1.24 4.81
CA ILE A 3 18.38 1.99 5.29
C ILE A 3 18.75 3.42 5.73
N SER A 4 19.89 3.61 6.38
CA SER A 4 20.37 4.91 6.83
C SER A 4 20.77 5.79 5.65
N ASP A 5 21.59 5.28 4.72
CA ASP A 5 22.01 6.02 3.53
C ASP A 5 20.79 6.46 2.69
N THR A 6 19.79 5.58 2.56
CA THR A 6 18.56 5.92 1.83
C THR A 6 17.76 6.99 2.56
N SER A 7 17.69 6.93 3.89
CA SER A 7 16.98 7.95 4.68
C SER A 7 17.66 9.31 4.56
N GLU A 8 19.00 9.36 4.60
CA GLU A 8 19.79 10.58 4.40
C GLU A 8 19.55 11.17 3.02
N LEU A 9 19.63 10.36 1.96
CA LEU A 9 19.32 10.81 0.59
C LEU A 9 17.93 11.44 0.50
N LEU A 10 16.91 10.78 1.05
CA LEU A 10 15.54 11.27 1.00
C LEU A 10 15.32 12.54 1.85
N ASN A 11 16.04 12.71 2.96
CA ASN A 11 16.01 13.92 3.78
C ASN A 11 16.66 15.11 3.05
N SER A 12 17.76 14.89 2.34
CA SER A 12 18.37 15.92 1.46
C SER A 12 17.35 16.40 0.42
N LEU A 13 16.76 15.45 -0.32
CA LEU A 13 15.75 15.75 -1.34
C LEU A 13 14.50 16.44 -0.78
N LEU A 14 14.10 16.09 0.45
CA LEU A 14 12.97 16.72 1.14
C LEU A 14 13.26 18.20 1.45
N SER A 15 14.52 18.53 1.74
CA SER A 15 14.97 19.89 2.06
C SER A 15 15.19 20.74 0.80
N GLU A 16 15.56 20.10 -0.32
CA GLU A 16 15.80 20.76 -1.62
C GLU A 16 14.53 21.10 -2.42
N THR A 17 13.40 20.43 -2.17
CA THR A 17 12.16 20.66 -2.93
C THR A 17 11.18 21.52 -2.15
N ASP A 18 10.42 22.38 -2.83
CA ASP A 18 9.25 23.07 -2.27
C ASP A 18 7.92 22.43 -2.68
N LYS A 19 7.96 21.47 -3.60
CA LYS A 19 6.76 20.82 -4.13
C LYS A 19 6.12 19.94 -3.07
N LYS A 20 4.97 20.36 -2.53
CA LYS A 20 4.18 19.60 -1.54
C LYS A 20 3.92 18.14 -1.97
N SER A 21 3.71 17.90 -3.28
CA SER A 21 3.51 16.55 -3.80
C SER A 21 4.75 15.67 -3.73
N GLU A 22 5.95 16.23 -3.87
CA GLU A 22 7.21 15.49 -3.73
C GLU A 22 7.51 15.24 -2.26
N LYS A 23 7.37 16.27 -1.41
CA LYS A 23 7.51 16.15 0.06
C LYS A 23 6.66 15.01 0.62
N LYS A 24 5.41 14.86 0.16
CA LYS A 24 4.52 13.76 0.59
C LYS A 24 5.08 12.38 0.25
N ILE A 25 5.70 12.20 -0.90
CA ILE A 25 6.29 10.93 -1.32
C ILE A 25 7.55 10.62 -0.49
N TYR A 26 8.45 11.60 -0.34
CA TYR A 26 9.67 11.43 0.45
C TYR A 26 9.37 11.11 1.91
N ASN A 27 8.48 11.87 2.54
CA ASN A 27 8.01 11.60 3.90
C ASN A 27 7.40 10.20 4.05
N CYS A 28 6.63 9.74 3.06
CA CYS A 28 6.07 8.39 3.10
C CYS A 28 7.16 7.32 3.00
N PHE A 29 8.21 7.55 2.21
CA PHE A 29 9.33 6.62 2.08
C PHE A 29 10.16 6.60 3.38
N ILE A 30 10.53 7.77 3.91
CA ILE A 30 11.27 7.91 5.17
C ILE A 30 10.54 7.24 6.33
N ARG A 31 9.21 7.41 6.43
CA ARG A 31 8.40 6.72 7.45
C ARG A 31 8.52 5.19 7.34
N THR A 32 8.46 4.66 6.12
CA THR A 32 8.61 3.21 5.87
C THR A 32 10.00 2.73 6.32
N LEU A 33 11.05 3.47 6.01
CA LEU A 33 12.43 3.15 6.43
C LEU A 33 12.61 3.23 7.94
N SER A 34 12.00 4.23 8.58
CA SER A 34 12.05 4.41 10.03
C SER A 34 11.35 3.25 10.76
N SER A 35 10.19 2.81 10.28
CA SER A 35 9.50 1.62 10.81
C SER A 35 10.34 0.34 10.68
N LEU A 36 11.12 0.22 9.58
CA LEU A 36 12.04 -0.91 9.40
C LEU A 36 13.25 -0.83 10.33
N LYS A 37 13.81 0.36 10.55
CA LYS A 37 14.97 0.57 11.43
C LYS A 37 14.67 0.22 12.88
N ASN A 38 13.45 0.50 13.33
CA ASN A 38 13.02 0.24 14.71
C ASN A 38 12.59 -1.23 14.96
N ARG A 39 12.75 -2.10 13.96
CA ARG A 39 12.44 -3.52 14.09
C ARG A 39 13.69 -4.35 14.35
N ASP A 40 13.48 -5.47 15.04
CA ASP A 40 14.45 -6.55 15.13
C ASP A 40 14.43 -7.38 13.84
N LEU A 41 15.13 -6.88 12.81
CA LEU A 41 15.27 -7.55 11.53
C LEU A 41 16.36 -8.62 11.62
N THR A 42 16.07 -9.83 11.14
CA THR A 42 17.10 -10.87 11.04
C THR A 42 18.21 -10.44 10.08
N LYS A 43 19.41 -11.03 10.22
CA LYS A 43 20.54 -10.76 9.33
C LYS A 43 20.19 -10.96 7.85
N ASN A 44 19.43 -12.00 7.55
CA ASN A 44 18.96 -12.28 6.19
C ASN A 44 17.94 -11.23 5.69
N GLN A 45 16.98 -10.83 6.53
CA GLN A 45 16.03 -9.76 6.17
C GLN A 45 16.76 -8.44 5.89
N SER A 46 17.68 -8.06 6.75
CA SER A 46 18.50 -6.85 6.59
C SER A 46 19.30 -6.88 5.30
N HIS A 47 19.94 -8.01 4.99
CA HIS A 47 20.70 -8.19 3.75
C HIS A 47 19.82 -8.05 2.50
N LEU A 48 18.69 -8.76 2.45
CA LEU A 48 17.75 -8.68 1.32
C LEU A 48 17.15 -7.29 1.14
N ILE A 49 16.88 -6.55 2.23
CA ILE A 49 16.42 -5.17 2.17
C ILE A 49 17.51 -4.25 1.60
N GLN A 50 18.76 -4.40 2.02
CA GLN A 50 19.88 -3.63 1.49
C GLN A 50 20.13 -3.91 0.01
N GLU A 51 20.06 -5.18 -0.40
CA GLU A 51 20.14 -5.59 -1.80
C GLU A 51 19.02 -4.91 -2.62
N LYS A 52 17.78 -4.98 -2.12
CA LYS A 52 16.65 -4.33 -2.80
C LYS A 52 16.81 -2.82 -2.87
N LEU A 53 17.22 -2.14 -1.79
CA LEU A 53 17.44 -0.69 -1.80
C LEU A 53 18.54 -0.28 -2.79
N SER A 54 19.57 -1.10 -2.94
CA SER A 54 20.62 -0.89 -3.93
C SER A 54 20.11 -1.06 -5.35
N SER A 55 19.23 -2.05 -5.60
CA SER A 55 18.64 -2.28 -6.92
C SER A 55 17.65 -1.19 -7.36
N LEU A 56 17.14 -0.37 -6.44
CA LEU A 56 16.20 0.70 -6.77
C LEU A 56 16.88 1.87 -7.51
N ASP A 57 18.20 1.98 -7.46
CA ASP A 57 18.99 3.04 -8.11
C ASP A 57 18.42 4.45 -7.88
N LEU A 58 18.24 4.81 -6.61
CA LEU A 58 17.57 6.05 -6.22
C LEU A 58 18.33 7.32 -6.65
N LYS A 59 19.61 7.20 -7.00
CA LYS A 59 20.44 8.33 -7.43
C LYS A 59 20.34 8.61 -8.93
N ALA A 60 19.58 7.82 -9.69
CA ALA A 60 19.39 8.03 -11.11
C ALA A 60 18.81 9.42 -11.42
N THR A 61 19.35 10.07 -12.46
CA THR A 61 18.84 11.35 -12.95
C THR A 61 17.46 11.14 -13.59
N THR A 62 16.50 11.97 -13.21
CA THR A 62 15.13 11.90 -13.73
C THR A 62 14.51 13.30 -13.86
N GLU A 63 13.81 13.52 -14.96
CA GLU A 63 13.05 14.75 -15.19
C GLU A 63 11.85 14.87 -14.23
N ASN A 64 11.20 13.74 -13.91
CA ASN A 64 10.01 13.71 -13.04
C ASN A 64 10.28 12.97 -11.73
N ARG A 65 10.92 13.69 -10.80
CA ARG A 65 11.27 13.20 -9.45
C ARG A 65 10.05 12.60 -8.73
N LYS A 66 8.90 13.29 -8.72
CA LYS A 66 7.67 12.78 -8.09
C LYS A 66 7.28 11.39 -8.61
N LYS A 67 7.19 11.21 -9.93
CA LYS A 67 6.79 9.94 -10.56
C LYS A 67 7.80 8.85 -10.23
N PHE A 68 9.08 9.16 -10.40
CA PHE A 68 10.17 8.23 -10.14
C PHE A 68 10.15 7.70 -8.71
N TYR A 69 10.18 8.58 -7.70
CA TYR A 69 10.18 8.16 -6.30
C TYR A 69 8.87 7.50 -5.86
N LYS A 70 7.72 7.89 -6.45
CA LYS A 70 6.46 7.19 -6.22
C LYS A 70 6.53 5.75 -6.71
N GLN A 71 7.12 5.51 -7.88
CA GLN A 71 7.30 4.17 -8.44
C GLN A 71 8.27 3.34 -7.58
N LYS A 72 9.43 3.90 -7.23
CA LYS A 72 10.43 3.21 -6.39
C LYS A 72 9.89 2.86 -5.00
N LEU A 73 9.13 3.78 -4.38
CA LEU A 73 8.44 3.50 -3.12
C LEU A 73 7.41 2.37 -3.27
N SER A 74 6.65 2.36 -4.37
CA SER A 74 5.66 1.29 -4.63
C SER A 74 6.33 -0.06 -4.81
N GLU A 75 7.43 -0.11 -5.56
CA GLU A 75 8.23 -1.32 -5.78
C GLU A 75 8.83 -1.84 -4.47
N PHE A 76 9.36 -0.93 -3.64
CA PHE A 76 9.90 -1.28 -2.32
C PHE A 76 8.82 -1.85 -1.39
N LYS A 77 7.66 -1.19 -1.29
CA LYS A 77 6.52 -1.69 -0.49
C LYS A 77 6.02 -3.05 -0.98
N ALA A 78 5.96 -3.25 -2.30
CA ALA A 78 5.59 -4.55 -2.87
C ALA A 78 6.59 -5.64 -2.49
N PHE A 79 7.89 -5.36 -2.53
CA PHE A 79 8.93 -6.28 -2.08
C PHE A 79 8.76 -6.64 -0.60
N LEU A 80 8.60 -5.65 0.29
CA LEU A 80 8.43 -5.88 1.73
C LEU A 80 7.19 -6.75 2.02
N LYS A 81 6.08 -6.48 1.33
CA LYS A 81 4.87 -7.29 1.42
C LYS A 81 5.10 -8.71 0.91
N ASN A 82 5.67 -8.88 -0.28
CA ASN A 82 5.76 -10.20 -0.92
C ASN A 82 6.80 -11.11 -0.26
N LYS A 83 7.92 -10.55 0.22
CA LYS A 83 8.99 -11.32 0.85
C LYS A 83 8.81 -11.52 2.35
N PHE A 84 8.24 -10.54 3.05
CA PHE A 84 8.18 -10.55 4.52
C PHE A 84 6.77 -10.39 5.08
N SER A 85 5.75 -10.29 4.22
CA SER A 85 4.37 -9.99 4.62
C SER A 85 4.25 -8.69 5.42
N PHE A 86 5.20 -7.75 5.25
CA PHE A 86 5.13 -6.45 5.92
C PHE A 86 4.13 -5.54 5.22
N THR A 87 3.17 -5.01 5.99
CA THR A 87 2.06 -4.21 5.45
C THR A 87 1.81 -2.97 6.30
N SER A 88 1.22 -1.92 5.71
CA SER A 88 0.80 -0.76 6.49
C SER A 88 -0.40 -1.08 7.38
N GLU A 89 -0.61 -0.28 8.43
CA GLU A 89 -1.82 -0.38 9.23
C GLU A 89 -3.08 -0.16 8.37
N GLY A 90 -4.10 -0.99 8.61
CA GLY A 90 -5.37 -0.94 7.89
C GLY A 90 -5.28 -1.32 6.40
N TYR A 91 -4.18 -1.94 5.96
CA TYR A 91 -3.95 -2.28 4.56
C TYR A 91 -5.02 -3.21 4.01
N TYR A 92 -5.29 -4.31 4.71
CA TYR A 92 -6.25 -5.31 4.26
C TYR A 92 -7.69 -4.81 4.37
N THR A 93 -8.01 -4.02 5.39
CA THR A 93 -9.32 -3.36 5.53
C THR A 93 -9.59 -2.43 4.36
N ARG A 94 -8.63 -1.57 3.99
CA ARG A 94 -8.79 -0.65 2.86
C ARG A 94 -8.93 -1.40 1.53
N MET A 95 -8.13 -2.43 1.32
CA MET A 95 -8.22 -3.26 0.11
C MET A 95 -9.53 -4.02 0.05
N GLY A 96 -9.93 -4.66 1.15
CA GLY A 96 -11.18 -5.39 1.27
C GLY A 96 -12.38 -4.50 0.99
N MET A 97 -12.41 -3.28 1.52
CA MET A 97 -13.44 -2.28 1.23
C MET A 97 -13.59 -2.00 -0.28
N VAL A 98 -12.48 -1.73 -0.97
CA VAL A 98 -12.47 -1.39 -2.40
C VAL A 98 -12.88 -2.59 -3.25
N TYR A 99 -12.27 -3.77 -3.01
CA TYR A 99 -12.62 -4.98 -3.75
C TYR A 99 -14.06 -5.40 -3.48
N GLY A 100 -14.48 -5.33 -2.22
CA GLY A 100 -15.85 -5.60 -1.80
C GLY A 100 -16.85 -4.73 -2.52
N MET A 101 -16.59 -3.42 -2.62
CA MET A 101 -17.44 -2.51 -3.39
C MET A 101 -17.51 -2.89 -4.88
N ILE A 102 -16.37 -3.15 -5.53
CA ILE A 102 -16.32 -3.46 -6.97
C ILE A 102 -17.03 -4.78 -7.27
N PHE A 103 -16.69 -5.86 -6.57
CA PHE A 103 -17.30 -7.17 -6.78
C PHE A 103 -18.76 -7.19 -6.34
N GLY A 104 -19.06 -6.56 -5.21
CA GLY A 104 -20.42 -6.42 -4.70
C GLY A 104 -21.33 -5.68 -5.69
N ALA A 105 -20.86 -4.56 -6.26
CA ALA A 105 -21.59 -3.83 -7.30
C ALA A 105 -21.80 -4.69 -8.54
N GLY A 106 -20.78 -5.42 -9.00
CA GLY A 106 -20.89 -6.32 -10.15
C GLY A 106 -21.93 -7.43 -9.93
N ILE A 107 -21.87 -8.11 -8.79
CA ILE A 107 -22.83 -9.17 -8.42
C ILE A 107 -24.24 -8.59 -8.29
N GLY A 108 -24.37 -7.46 -7.58
CA GLY A 108 -25.64 -6.79 -7.37
C GLY A 108 -26.28 -6.32 -8.68
N LEU A 109 -25.49 -5.80 -9.61
CA LEU A 109 -25.94 -5.47 -10.96
C LEU A 109 -26.49 -6.71 -11.69
N SER A 110 -25.74 -7.82 -11.70
CA SER A 110 -26.16 -9.06 -12.38
C SER A 110 -27.45 -9.65 -11.80
N ILE A 111 -27.62 -9.60 -10.48
CA ILE A 111 -28.85 -10.06 -9.82
C ILE A 111 -30.00 -9.09 -10.11
N GLY A 112 -29.74 -7.79 -10.03
CA GLY A 112 -30.73 -6.75 -10.24
C GLY A 112 -31.31 -6.75 -11.65
N THR A 113 -30.47 -6.87 -12.67
CA THR A 113 -30.90 -6.97 -14.08
C THR A 113 -31.75 -8.19 -14.34
N ALA A 114 -31.47 -9.32 -13.67
CA ALA A 114 -32.23 -10.55 -13.81
C ALA A 114 -33.64 -10.48 -13.19
N ILE A 115 -33.84 -9.64 -12.18
CA ILE A 115 -35.13 -9.48 -11.49
C ILE A 115 -36.02 -8.45 -12.20
N ASN A 116 -35.50 -7.24 -12.43
CA ASN A 116 -36.24 -6.17 -13.09
C ASN A 116 -35.25 -5.13 -13.66
N PRO A 117 -35.06 -5.02 -14.98
CA PRO A 117 -33.98 -4.20 -15.53
C PRO A 117 -33.98 -2.72 -15.10
N PRO A 118 -35.08 -1.95 -15.20
CA PRO A 118 -35.04 -0.52 -14.86
C PRO A 118 -34.86 -0.24 -13.36
N LEU A 119 -35.50 -1.01 -12.47
CA LEU A 119 -35.41 -0.78 -11.01
C LEU A 119 -34.26 -1.56 -10.34
N GLY A 120 -34.01 -2.77 -10.83
CA GLY A 120 -33.06 -3.71 -10.27
C GLY A 120 -31.61 -3.31 -10.53
N ILE A 121 -31.30 -2.59 -11.60
CA ILE A 121 -29.94 -2.07 -11.83
C ILE A 121 -29.51 -1.13 -10.70
N SER A 122 -30.34 -0.14 -10.36
CA SER A 122 -29.98 0.89 -9.37
C SER A 122 -29.94 0.33 -7.95
N ILE A 123 -30.94 -0.49 -7.59
CA ILE A 123 -31.04 -1.16 -6.29
C ILE A 123 -29.90 -2.18 -6.14
N GLY A 124 -29.68 -3.00 -7.18
CA GLY A 124 -28.65 -4.02 -7.22
C GLY A 124 -27.25 -3.43 -7.07
N LEU A 125 -26.93 -2.37 -7.81
CA LEU A 125 -25.65 -1.67 -7.66
C LEU A 125 -25.46 -1.12 -6.24
N SER A 126 -26.48 -0.47 -5.68
CA SER A 126 -26.38 0.19 -4.37
C SER A 126 -26.24 -0.82 -3.23
N ILE A 127 -27.13 -1.82 -3.18
CA ILE A 127 -27.11 -2.87 -2.16
C ILE A 127 -25.86 -3.73 -2.33
N GLY A 128 -25.56 -4.15 -3.55
CA GLY A 128 -24.40 -4.97 -3.86
C GLY A 128 -23.10 -4.29 -3.44
N ALA A 129 -22.90 -3.03 -3.81
CA ALA A 129 -21.74 -2.25 -3.40
C ALA A 129 -21.64 -2.12 -1.87
N GLY A 130 -22.75 -1.80 -1.19
CA GLY A 130 -22.79 -1.65 0.26
C GLY A 130 -22.47 -2.94 1.02
N VAL A 131 -23.15 -4.04 0.67
CA VAL A 131 -22.92 -5.36 1.28
C VAL A 131 -21.50 -5.84 1.00
N GLY A 132 -21.05 -5.74 -0.25
CA GLY A 132 -19.70 -6.14 -0.63
C GLY A 132 -18.63 -5.35 0.13
N MET A 133 -18.80 -4.02 0.26
CA MET A 133 -17.90 -3.17 1.04
C MET A 133 -17.83 -3.62 2.51
N VAL A 134 -18.95 -3.88 3.17
CA VAL A 134 -19.01 -4.34 4.57
C VAL A 134 -18.30 -5.68 4.74
N LEU A 135 -18.63 -6.67 3.89
CA LEU A 135 -17.99 -7.99 3.94
C LEU A 135 -16.47 -7.89 3.72
N GLY A 136 -16.07 -7.07 2.75
CA GLY A 136 -14.66 -6.79 2.46
C GLY A 136 -13.94 -6.14 3.64
N MET A 137 -14.56 -5.16 4.32
CA MET A 137 -14.00 -4.54 5.52
C MET A 137 -13.85 -5.54 6.67
N ILE A 138 -14.85 -6.40 6.92
CA ILE A 138 -14.78 -7.42 7.99
C ILE A 138 -13.63 -8.40 7.72
N TYR A 139 -13.52 -8.91 6.49
CA TYR A 139 -12.44 -9.80 6.11
C TYR A 139 -11.08 -9.11 6.24
N GLY A 140 -10.97 -7.86 5.77
CA GLY A 140 -9.77 -7.07 5.87
C GLY A 140 -9.34 -6.79 7.30
N ALA A 141 -10.28 -6.47 8.19
CA ALA A 141 -10.02 -6.21 9.60
C ALA A 141 -9.45 -7.46 10.31
N ARG A 142 -9.95 -8.66 9.97
CA ARG A 142 -9.39 -9.92 10.49
C ARG A 142 -7.94 -10.11 10.04
N LYS A 143 -7.62 -9.81 8.78
CA LYS A 143 -6.25 -9.91 8.24
C LYS A 143 -5.31 -8.85 8.81
N ASP A 144 -5.79 -7.62 9.02
CA ASP A 144 -5.01 -6.58 9.69
C ASP A 144 -4.72 -6.94 11.16
N ALA A 145 -5.70 -7.54 11.87
CA ALA A 145 -5.49 -8.04 13.23
C ALA A 145 -4.46 -9.18 13.28
N GLU A 146 -4.49 -10.09 12.30
CA GLU A 146 -3.50 -11.15 12.15
C GLU A 146 -2.09 -10.57 11.92
N ALA A 147 -1.95 -9.63 10.98
CA ALA A 147 -0.70 -8.96 10.68
C ALA A 147 -0.15 -8.18 11.90
N LYS A 148 -1.02 -7.56 12.70
CA LYS A 148 -0.64 -6.87 13.94
C LYS A 148 -0.13 -7.85 15.00
N ARG A 149 -0.84 -8.97 15.21
CA ARG A 149 -0.43 -10.03 16.15
C ARG A 149 0.92 -10.64 15.80
N GLN A 150 1.19 -10.80 14.51
CA GLN A 150 2.44 -11.37 14.00
C GLN A 150 3.56 -10.34 13.89
N GLY A 151 3.35 -9.10 14.35
CA GLY A 151 4.34 -8.04 14.25
C GLY A 151 4.77 -7.80 12.82
N ARG A 152 3.83 -7.67 11.87
CA ARG A 152 4.10 -7.41 10.44
C ARG A 152 3.68 -6.02 9.96
N VAL A 153 3.10 -5.21 10.85
CA VAL A 153 2.69 -3.84 10.52
C VAL A 153 3.90 -2.90 10.49
N ILE A 154 4.03 -2.10 9.42
CA ILE A 154 5.12 -1.12 9.18
C ILE A 154 4.62 0.24 8.72
#